data_AF-A0A7V8FFE2-F1
#
_entry.id   AF-A0A7V8FFE2-F1
#
_cell.length_a   1.000
_cell.length_b   1.000
_cell.length_c   1.000
_cell.angle_alpha   90.00
_cell.angle_beta   90.00
_cell.angle_gamma   90.00
#
_symmetry.space_group_name_H-M   'P 1'
#
loop_
_entity.id
_entity.type
_entity.pdbx_description
1 polymer ?
#
loop_
_entity_poly.entity_id
_entity_poly.type
_entity_poly.pdbx_seq_one_letter_code
_entity_poly.pdbx_strand_id
1 'polypeptide(L)'
;MNRWILACLATTLACLPALVPAASAQDRGSGVVRCESQNNRERVCSTGWRNARLVRQLSGSPCQEGRSWGSRNGTIWVNSGCLAEFV
;
A
#
# COMPACT_ATOMS: atom_id res chain seq x y z
N MET A 1 21.96 -13.30 -13.02
CA MET A 1 21.81 -12.50 -14.26
C MET A 1 21.96 -11.03 -13.88
N ASN A 2 23.12 -10.45 -14.16
CA ASN A 2 23.34 -9.05 -14.57
C ASN A 2 24.80 -8.65 -14.32
N ARG A 3 25.61 -8.83 -15.37
CA ARG A 3 26.99 -8.33 -15.48
C ARG A 3 27.09 -7.52 -16.76
N TRP A 4 26.57 -6.30 -16.75
CA TRP A 4 26.84 -5.32 -17.80
C TRP A 4 27.10 -3.98 -17.14
N ILE A 5 28.32 -3.91 -16.61
CA ILE A 5 29.01 -2.70 -16.23
C ILE A 5 29.15 -1.86 -17.49
N LEU A 6 28.58 -0.67 -17.51
CA LEU A 6 29.11 0.46 -18.26
C LEU A 6 29.12 1.65 -17.31
N ALA A 7 30.25 1.76 -16.61
CA ALA A 7 30.68 2.94 -15.92
C ALA A 7 31.10 4.03 -16.95
N CYS A 8 31.34 5.24 -16.41
CA CYS A 8 32.19 6.29 -16.98
C CYS A 8 31.53 7.11 -18.12
N LEU A 9 31.44 8.44 -18.09
CA LEU A 9 32.11 9.50 -17.34
C LEU A 9 31.27 10.78 -17.45
N ALA A 10 31.20 11.59 -16.39
CA ALA A 10 31.36 13.06 -16.48
C ALA A 10 31.29 13.66 -15.07
N THR A 11 32.42 14.21 -14.64
CA THR A 11 32.72 14.88 -13.37
C THR A 11 32.28 16.34 -13.36
N THR A 12 31.54 16.80 -12.35
CA THR A 12 31.65 18.17 -11.77
C THR A 12 30.96 18.27 -10.40
N LEU A 13 31.58 19.05 -9.50
CA LEU A 13 31.25 19.32 -8.09
C LEU A 13 29.87 19.96 -7.82
N ALA A 14 29.37 19.69 -6.60
CA ALA A 14 28.49 20.49 -5.72
C ALA A 14 27.00 20.70 -6.06
N CYS A 15 26.10 20.05 -5.29
CA CYS A 15 24.95 20.68 -4.60
C CYS A 15 24.24 19.67 -3.67
N LEU A 16 24.22 19.89 -2.35
CA LEU A 16 23.11 19.44 -1.47
C LEU A 16 21.90 20.31 -1.86
N PRO A 17 20.62 19.84 -1.89
CA PRO A 17 19.99 19.04 -0.81
C PRO A 17 18.85 18.10 -1.30
N ALA A 18 18.23 17.34 -0.39
CA ALA A 18 16.76 17.28 -0.27
C ALA A 18 16.37 16.37 0.91
N LEU A 19 15.71 16.95 1.92
CA LEU A 19 14.75 16.21 2.72
C LEU A 19 13.74 15.61 1.73
N VAL A 20 13.84 14.31 1.45
CA VAL A 20 12.76 13.60 0.78
C VAL A 20 11.63 13.48 1.82
N PRO A 21 10.45 14.08 1.60
CA PRO A 21 9.30 13.71 2.41
C PRO A 21 9.09 12.22 2.17
N ALA A 22 8.79 11.47 3.24
CA ALA A 22 8.35 10.09 3.12
C ALA A 22 7.04 10.08 2.33
N ALA A 23 7.14 10.08 0.99
CA ALA A 23 6.04 9.73 0.13
C ALA A 23 5.70 8.29 0.51
N SER A 24 4.59 8.10 1.20
CA SER A 24 3.99 6.79 1.37
C SER A 24 3.55 6.34 -0.02
N ALA A 25 4.51 5.81 -0.79
CA ALA A 25 4.25 5.12 -2.03
C ALA A 25 3.37 3.92 -1.66
N GLN A 26 2.06 4.11 -1.78
CA GLN A 26 1.13 3.00 -1.80
C GLN A 26 1.38 2.36 -3.14
N ASP A 27 2.21 1.31 -3.11
CA ASP A 27 2.52 0.45 -4.22
C ASP A 27 1.21 0.10 -4.95
N ARG A 28 1.01 0.69 -6.14
CA ARG A 28 -0.14 0.41 -7.00
C ARG A 28 0.12 -0.90 -7.74
N GLY A 29 0.46 -1.94 -6.98
CA GLY A 29 0.67 -3.29 -7.47
C GLY A 29 -0.65 -3.82 -8.00
N SER A 30 -0.68 -4.19 -9.28
CA SER A 30 -1.78 -4.94 -9.91
C SER A 30 -1.79 -6.39 -9.40
N GLY A 31 -1.93 -6.54 -8.09
CA GLY A 31 -1.79 -7.77 -7.33
C GLY A 31 -1.62 -7.41 -5.86
N VAL A 32 -2.59 -7.75 -5.02
CA VAL A 32 -2.57 -7.59 -3.56
C VAL A 32 -2.34 -6.17 -3.01
N VAL A 33 -3.38 -5.58 -2.42
CA VAL A 33 -3.33 -4.30 -1.69
C VAL A 33 -3.43 -4.58 -0.19
N ARG A 34 -2.48 -4.04 0.58
CA ARG A 34 -2.53 -4.02 2.04
C ARG A 34 -3.28 -2.78 2.53
N CYS A 35 -4.36 -2.98 3.29
CA CYS A 35 -5.14 -1.89 3.88
C CYS A 35 -5.31 -2.09 5.39
N GLU A 36 -5.18 -1.00 6.17
CA GLU A 36 -5.13 -1.07 7.63
C GLU A 36 -5.95 0.03 8.34
N SER A 37 -6.69 -0.36 9.38
CA SER A 37 -7.37 0.54 10.30
C SER A 37 -6.44 0.91 11.45
N GLN A 38 -6.00 2.17 11.48
CA GLN A 38 -5.19 2.70 12.58
C GLN A 38 -6.08 3.34 13.64
N ASN A 39 -5.78 3.11 14.92
CA ASN A 39 -6.51 3.68 16.06
C ASN A 39 -8.03 3.39 16.03
N ASN A 40 -8.43 2.22 15.52
CA ASN A 40 -9.83 1.82 15.32
C ASN A 40 -10.66 2.75 14.41
N ARG A 41 -10.01 3.63 13.64
CA ARG A 41 -10.68 4.54 12.71
C ARG A 41 -10.86 3.88 11.36
N GLU A 42 -11.95 4.24 10.67
CA GLU A 42 -12.14 3.83 9.29
C GLU A 42 -11.02 4.41 8.42
N ARG A 43 -10.47 3.57 7.54
CA ARG A 43 -9.48 3.94 6.53
C ARG A 43 -9.92 3.40 5.19
N VAL A 44 -9.69 4.19 4.14
CA VAL A 44 -10.07 3.85 2.77
C VAL A 44 -8.80 3.73 1.91
N CYS A 45 -8.69 2.64 1.18
CA CYS A 45 -7.62 2.36 0.22
C CYS A 45 -8.22 2.30 -1.19
N SER A 46 -7.74 3.15 -2.09
CA SER A 46 -8.17 3.14 -3.49
C SER A 46 -7.45 2.03 -4.25
N THR A 47 -8.20 1.09 -4.82
CA THR A 47 -7.65 -0.05 -5.55
C THR A 47 -8.02 -0.05 -7.04
N GLY A 48 -9.11 0.63 -7.40
CA GLY A 48 -9.68 0.59 -8.76
C GLY A 48 -10.40 -0.72 -9.08
N TRP A 49 -10.55 -1.63 -8.12
CA TRP A 49 -11.15 -2.94 -8.34
C TRP A 49 -12.67 -2.91 -8.18
N ARG A 50 -13.37 -3.62 -9.07
CA ARG A 50 -14.84 -3.74 -9.00
C ARG A 50 -15.28 -4.56 -7.79
N ASN A 51 -14.50 -5.57 -7.43
CA ASN A 51 -14.72 -6.42 -6.27
C ASN A 51 -13.37 -6.64 -5.61
N ALA A 52 -13.33 -6.57 -4.28
CA ALA A 52 -12.15 -6.98 -3.52
C ALA A 52 -12.45 -8.25 -2.72
N ARG A 53 -11.43 -9.06 -2.50
CA ARG A 53 -11.49 -10.27 -1.66
C ARG A 53 -10.40 -10.22 -0.62
N LEU A 54 -10.73 -10.63 0.60
CA LEU A 54 -9.75 -10.81 1.67
C LEU A 54 -8.83 -12.01 1.32
N VAL A 55 -7.54 -11.76 1.19
CA VAL A 55 -6.52 -12.79 0.93
C VAL A 55 -5.90 -13.25 2.24
N ARG A 56 -5.47 -12.30 3.08
CA ARG A 56 -4.78 -12.61 4.32
C ARG A 56 -5.08 -11.57 5.40
N GLN A 57 -5.47 -12.04 6.57
CA GLN A 57 -5.56 -11.20 7.77
C GLN A 57 -4.16 -11.09 8.40
N LEU A 58 -3.74 -9.86 8.72
CA LEU A 58 -2.46 -9.61 9.41
C LEU A 58 -2.67 -9.03 10.83
N SER A 59 -3.85 -8.47 11.14
CA SER A 59 -4.22 -8.04 12.50
C SER A 59 -4.66 -9.22 13.38
N GLY A 60 -4.54 -9.05 14.70
CA GLY A 60 -5.27 -9.86 15.67
C GLY A 60 -6.77 -9.55 15.72
N SER A 61 -7.16 -8.32 15.39
CA SER A 61 -8.58 -7.94 15.24
C SER A 61 -9.21 -8.64 14.04
N PRO A 62 -10.47 -9.12 14.16
CA PRO A 62 -11.14 -9.83 13.09
C PRO A 62 -11.48 -8.92 11.90
N CYS A 63 -11.14 -9.37 10.69
CA CYS A 63 -11.51 -8.74 9.43
C CYS A 63 -12.74 -9.44 8.82
N GLN A 64 -13.94 -8.95 9.14
CA GLN A 64 -15.22 -9.50 8.66
C GLN A 64 -15.87 -8.56 7.65
N GLU A 65 -16.24 -9.11 6.50
CA GLU A 65 -16.90 -8.35 5.43
C GLU A 65 -18.23 -7.76 5.92
N GLY A 66 -18.46 -6.48 5.63
CA GLY A 66 -19.62 -5.73 6.08
C GLY A 66 -19.59 -5.28 7.54
N ARG A 67 -18.60 -5.71 8.34
CA ARG A 67 -18.40 -5.24 9.72
C ARG A 67 -17.14 -4.42 9.89
N SER A 68 -16.00 -5.01 9.60
CA SER A 68 -14.68 -4.39 9.78
C SER A 68 -13.91 -4.15 8.50
N TRP A 69 -14.41 -4.63 7.37
CA TRP A 69 -13.97 -4.20 6.06
C TRP A 69 -15.08 -4.36 5.01
N GLY A 70 -14.89 -3.73 3.84
CA GLY A 70 -15.71 -3.97 2.66
C GLY A 70 -15.14 -3.27 1.43
N SER A 71 -15.71 -3.56 0.26
CA SER A 71 -15.35 -2.90 -0.99
C SER A 71 -16.53 -2.12 -1.57
N ARG A 72 -16.29 -0.87 -2.00
CA ARG A 72 -17.28 -0.03 -2.68
C ARG A 72 -16.59 0.90 -3.69
N ASN A 73 -17.18 1.07 -4.87
CA ASN A 73 -16.77 2.06 -5.87
C ASN A 73 -15.25 2.08 -6.19
N GLY A 74 -14.61 0.92 -6.34
CA GLY A 74 -13.16 0.89 -6.63
C GLY A 74 -12.28 1.16 -5.41
N THR A 75 -12.84 1.11 -4.21
CA THR A 75 -12.13 1.34 -2.94
C THR A 75 -12.43 0.22 -1.96
N ILE A 76 -11.51 0.02 -1.03
CA ILE A 76 -11.68 -0.86 0.12
C ILE A 76 -11.69 0.03 1.36
N TRP A 77 -12.64 -0.19 2.25
CA TRP A 77 -12.64 0.43 3.57
C TRP A 77 -12.34 -0.64 4.62
N VAL A 78 -11.61 -0.26 5.67
CA VAL A 78 -11.29 -1.09 6.84
C VAL A 78 -11.52 -0.28 8.10
N ASN A 79 -12.05 -0.88 9.16
CA ASN A 79 -12.31 -0.23 10.45
C ASN A 79 -11.97 -1.17 11.63
N SER A 80 -12.16 -0.70 12.86
CA SER A 80 -12.06 -1.52 14.09
C SER A 80 -10.73 -2.29 14.24
N GLY A 81 -9.63 -1.71 13.74
CA GLY A 81 -8.30 -2.31 13.84
C GLY A 81 -8.04 -3.47 12.87
N CYS A 82 -8.91 -3.67 11.86
CA CYS A 82 -8.66 -4.64 10.79
C CYS A 82 -7.44 -4.21 9.96
N LEU A 83 -6.48 -5.13 9.82
CA LEU A 83 -5.36 -5.04 8.90
C LEU A 83 -5.31 -6.32 8.07
N ALA A 84 -5.34 -6.16 6.75
CA ALA A 84 -5.36 -7.28 5.83
C ALA A 84 -4.84 -6.94 4.43
N GLU A 85 -4.57 -8.00 3.67
CA GLU A 85 -4.23 -8.01 2.25
C GLU A 85 -5.46 -8.40 1.41
N PHE A 86 -5.69 -7.70 0.31
CA PHE A 86 -6.87 -7.81 -0.54
C PHE A 86 -6.52 -7.93 -2.02
N VAL A 87 -7.35 -8.58 -2.85
CA VAL A 87 -7.23 -8.67 -4.33
C VAL A 87 -8.52 -8.40 -5.06
#